data_AF-A0A951V6P1-F1
#
_entry.id   AF-A0A951V6P1-F1
#
_cell.length_a   1.000
_cell.length_b   1.000
_cell.length_c   1.000
_cell.angle_alpha   90.00
_cell.angle_beta   90.00
_cell.angle_gamma   90.00
#
_symmetry.space_group_name_H-M   'P 1'
#
loop_
_entity.id
_entity.type
_entity.pdbx_description
1 polymer ?
#
loop_
_entity_poly.entity_id
_entity_poly.type
_entity_poly.pdbx_seq_one_letter_code
_entity_poly.pdbx_strand_id
1 'polypeptide(L)' 'TNFILIKLKNKKSYELKEEIFIKGNILIRDASNFRNLDDSYIRIAIKSHDENIKILKILNKILGE' A
#
# COMPACT_ATOMS: atom_id res chain seq x y z
N THR A 1 -4.34 -16.43 -2.58
CA THR A 1 -4.32 -15.05 -3.07
C THR A 1 -2.90 -14.55 -3.10
N ASN A 2 -2.46 -14.00 -4.23
CA ASN A 2 -1.10 -13.50 -4.41
C ASN A 2 -1.00 -12.07 -3.89
N PHE A 3 0.02 -11.79 -3.08
CA PHE A 3 0.24 -10.46 -2.51
C PHE A 3 1.72 -10.23 -2.19
N ILE A 4 2.06 -8.96 -1.95
CA ILE A 4 3.37 -8.53 -1.45
C ILE A 4 3.14 -7.83 -0.11
N LEU A 5 3.91 -8.23 0.92
CA LEU A 5 3.99 -7.51 2.19
C LEU A 5 5.13 -6.49 2.10
N ILE A 6 4.85 -5.24 2.46
CA ILE A 6 5.79 -4.13 2.33
C ILE A 6 5.95 -3.46 3.69
N LYS A 7 7.19 -3.24 4.10
CA LYS A 7 7.53 -2.42 5.27
C LYS A 7 7.83 -0.99 4.84
N LEU A 8 7.13 -0.04 5.42
CA LEU A 8 7.30 1.40 5.24
C LEU A 8 8.44 1.89 6.14
N LYS A 9 9.24 2.83 5.64
CA LYS A 9 10.34 3.42 6.42
C LYS A 9 9.94 4.70 7.16
N ASN A 10 9.16 5.55 6.50
CA ASN A 10 8.92 6.94 6.95
C ASN A 10 7.42 7.32 7.07
N LYS A 11 6.50 6.37 6.92
CA LYS A 11 5.05 6.60 6.99
C LYS A 11 4.37 5.45 7.71
N LYS A 12 3.20 5.74 8.31
CA LYS A 12 2.35 4.71 8.91
C LYS A 12 1.42 4.09 7.88
N SER A 13 1.01 2.85 8.14
CA SER A 13 0.20 2.02 7.27
C SER A 13 -1.19 2.62 7.02
N TYR A 14 -1.80 3.21 8.04
CA TYR A 14 -3.11 3.86 7.90
C TYR A 14 -3.04 5.14 7.06
N GLU A 15 -1.98 5.94 7.20
CA GLU A 15 -1.77 7.18 6.44
C GLU A 15 -1.63 6.86 4.95
N LEU A 16 -0.77 5.90 4.62
CA LEU A 16 -0.56 5.50 3.23
C LEU A 16 -1.83 4.87 2.62
N LYS A 17 -2.56 4.06 3.40
CA LYS A 17 -3.85 3.49 2.97
C LYS A 17 -4.85 4.60 2.62
N GLU A 18 -4.99 5.60 3.47
CA GLU A 18 -5.91 6.72 3.27
C GLU A 18 -5.50 7.57 2.06
N GLU A 19 -4.22 7.92 1.93
CA GLU A 19 -3.73 8.68 0.79
C GLU A 19 -3.94 7.96 -0.55
N ILE A 20 -3.67 6.66 -0.62
CA ILE A 20 -3.89 5.85 -1.84
C ILE A 20 -5.38 5.78 -2.17
N PHE A 21 -6.24 5.67 -1.15
CA PHE A 21 -7.68 5.64 -1.35
C PHE A 21 -8.19 6.98 -1.90
N ILE A 22 -7.82 8.10 -1.28
CA ILE A 22 -8.28 9.44 -1.68
C ILE A 22 -7.71 9.84 -3.05
N LYS A 23 -6.41 9.65 -3.29
CA LYS A 23 -5.74 10.11 -4.52
C LYS A 23 -5.90 9.15 -5.70
N GLY A 24 -6.07 7.86 -5.42
CA GLY A 24 -6.02 6.79 -6.41
C GLY A 24 -7.31 6.00 -6.57
N ASN A 25 -8.29 6.16 -5.67
CA ASN A 25 -9.48 5.30 -5.57
C ASN A 25 -9.13 3.81 -5.50
N ILE A 26 -8.04 3.48 -4.81
CA ILE A 26 -7.53 2.11 -4.63
C ILE A 26 -7.51 1.78 -3.15
N LEU A 27 -8.07 0.63 -2.79
CA LEU A 27 -8.03 0.14 -1.42
C LEU A 27 -6.87 -0.85 -1.24
N ILE A 28 -5.95 -0.53 -0.32
CA ILE A 28 -4.89 -1.45 0.13
C ILE A 28 -5.18 -1.95 1.55
N ARG A 29 -4.49 -3.00 1.97
CA ARG A 29 -4.66 -3.57 3.32
C ARG A 29 -3.60 -3.03 4.28
N ASP A 30 -4.07 -2.35 5.32
CA ASP A 30 -3.31 -2.11 6.54
C ASP A 30 -3.06 -3.45 7.25
N ALA A 31 -1.78 -3.76 7.50
CA ALA A 31 -1.34 -5.01 8.10
C ALA A 31 -0.90 -4.86 9.56
N SER A 32 -1.10 -3.69 10.17
CA SER A 32 -0.77 -3.43 11.58
C SER A 32 -1.48 -4.34 12.57
N ASN A 33 -2.61 -4.92 12.19
CA ASN A 33 -3.42 -5.75 13.07
C ASN A 33 -3.04 -7.25 13.05
N PHE A 34 -1.98 -7.64 12.34
CA PHE A 34 -1.47 -9.01 12.37
C PHE A 34 -0.42 -9.19 13.47
N ARG A 35 -0.39 -10.40 14.05
CA ARG A 35 0.60 -10.74 15.08
C ARG A 35 2.02 -10.52 14.56
N ASN A 36 2.84 -9.82 15.34
CA ASN A 36 4.23 -9.45 15.04
C ASN A 36 4.42 -8.39 13.94
N LEU A 37 3.34 -7.78 13.44
CA LEU A 37 3.42 -6.61 12.58
C LEU A 37 3.02 -5.36 13.38
N ASP A 38 3.56 -4.22 12.98
CA ASP A 38 3.26 -2.90 13.53
C ASP A 38 2.64 -1.99 12.45
N ASP A 39 2.43 -0.72 12.80
CA ASP A 39 1.89 0.30 11.90
C ASP A 39 2.84 0.69 10.76
N SER A 40 3.98 0.03 10.59
CA SER A 40 4.85 0.20 9.42
C SER A 40 4.57 -0.80 8.29
N TYR A 41 3.60 -1.72 8.42
CA TYR A 41 3.35 -2.75 7.40
C TYR A 41 2.03 -2.58 6.64
N ILE A 42 2.12 -2.74 5.32
CA ILE A 42 0.96 -2.85 4.42
C ILE A 42 1.06 -4.10 3.55
N ARG A 43 -0.07 -4.52 3.00
CA ARG A 43 -0.13 -5.61 2.02
C ARG A 43 -0.87 -5.17 0.76
N ILE A 44 -0.26 -5.41 -0.39
CA ILE A 44 -0.81 -5.10 -1.72
C ILE A 44 -1.07 -6.40 -2.47
N ALA A 45 -2.27 -6.55 -3.04
CA ALA A 45 -2.61 -7.69 -3.88
C ALA A 45 -1.91 -7.61 -5.24
N ILE A 46 -1.43 -8.74 -5.75
CA ILE A 46 -0.91 -8.83 -7.12
C ILE A 46 -2.10 -9.09 -8.04
N LYS A 47 -2.33 -8.18 -8.99
CA LYS A 47 -3.46 -8.20 -9.91
C LYS A 47 -3.02 -8.27 -11.38
N SER A 48 -3.89 -7.91 -12.32
CA SER A 48 -3.54 -7.73 -13.73
C SER A 48 -2.41 -6.71 -13.90
N HIS A 49 -1.68 -6.81 -15.02
CA HIS A 49 -0.58 -5.89 -15.32
C HIS A 49 -1.05 -4.43 -15.28
N ASP A 50 -2.18 -4.11 -15.90
CA ASP A 50 -2.73 -2.75 -15.95
C ASP A 50 -3.12 -2.21 -14.56
N GLU A 51 -3.72 -3.04 -13.70
CA GLU A 51 -4.03 -2.65 -12.31
C GLU A 51 -2.75 -2.42 -11.49
N ASN A 52 -1.74 -3.29 -11.66
CA ASN A 52 -0.46 -3.15 -10.96
C ASN A 52 0.27 -1.87 -11.41
N ILE A 53 0.25 -1.53 -12.70
CA ILE A 53 0.83 -0.29 -13.22
C ILE A 53 0.13 0.95 -12.63
N LYS A 54 -1.20 0.92 -12.47
CA LYS A 54 -1.93 2.01 -11.79
C LYS A 54 -1.45 2.19 -10.36
N ILE A 55 -1.35 1.10 -9.59
CA ILE A 55 -0.84 1.15 -8.20
C ILE A 55 0.58 1.73 -8.16
N LEU A 56 1.49 1.27 -9.03
CA LEU A 56 2.87 1.76 -9.08
C LEU A 56 2.94 3.26 -9.37
N LYS A 57 2.12 3.78 -10.29
CA LYS A 57 2.04 5.21 -10.58
C LYS A 57 1.60 6.03 -9.35
N ILE A 58 0.60 5.54 -8.62
CA ILE A 58 0.11 6.21 -7.41
C ILE A 58 1.16 6.17 -6.30
N LEU A 59 1.83 5.03 -6.10
CA LEU A 59 2.89 4.89 -5.11
C LEU A 59 4.06 5.84 -5.41
N ASN A 60 4.50 5.92 -6.67
CA ASN A 60 5.54 6.86 -7.08
C ASN A 60 5.13 8.32 -6.84
N LYS A 61 3.86 8.67 -7.08
CA LYS A 61 3.36 10.03 -6.81
C LYS A 61 3.32 10.38 -5.31
N ILE A 62 3.13 9.39 -4.43
CA ILE A 62 3.00 9.61 -2.98
C ILE A 62 4.36 9.51 -2.26
N LEU A 63 5.26 8.65 -2.75
CA LEU A 63 6.51 8.28 -2.07
C LEU A 63 7.79 8.74 -2.79
N GLY A 64 7.68 9.20 -4.04
CA GLY A 64 8.83 9.53 -4.90
C GLY A 64 9.27 11.00 -4.89
N GLU A 65 8.80 11.79 -3.93
CA GLU A 65 9.31 13.15 -3.66
C GLU A 65 10.32 13.15 -2.50
#